data_AF-A0AAV8XJ72-F1
#
_entry.id   AF-A0AAV8XJ72-F1
#
_cell.length_a   1.000
_cell.length_b   1.000
_cell.length_c   1.000
_cell.angle_alpha   90.00
_cell.angle_beta   90.00
_cell.angle_gamma   90.00
#
_symmetry.space_group_name_H-M   'P 1'
#
loop_
_entity.id
_entity.type
_entity.pdbx_description
1 polymer ?
#
loop_
_entity_poly.entity_id
_entity_poly.type
_entity_poly.pdbx_seq_one_letter_code
_entity_poly.pdbx_strand_id
1 'polypeptide(L)'
;MSYLTESLKIEILMMIAYGDRARTQCEVVRLFRETHPDLPPLNQGTISKIEAQYREMGHVRKVPSKRQAVVDDDTKLNLLLALEENPITPARQLACDRPFFFDDTLNGARYLRLLQHELMPVLCHLFAPAKKKPPWPGVKG
;
A
#
# COMPACT_ATOMS: atom_id res chain seq x y z
N MET A 1 -17.63 7.51 -0.41
CA MET A 1 -18.86 7.04 0.27
C MET A 1 -18.76 7.39 1.74
N SER A 2 -19.29 8.54 2.17
CA SER A 2 -18.81 9.24 3.37
C SER A 2 -19.82 9.49 4.49
N TYR A 3 -21.05 8.96 4.43
CA TYR A 3 -21.93 8.97 5.62
C TYR A 3 -21.93 7.64 6.39
N LEU A 4 -21.56 6.54 5.72
CA LEU A 4 -21.53 5.23 6.34
C LEU A 4 -20.31 5.08 7.24
N THR A 5 -20.53 5.28 8.53
CA THR A 5 -19.53 5.09 9.59
C THR A 5 -19.15 3.61 9.72
N GLU A 6 -18.02 3.32 10.34
CA GLU A 6 -17.59 1.93 10.57
C GLU A 6 -18.61 1.16 11.41
N SER A 7 -19.21 1.81 12.41
CA SER A 7 -20.27 1.22 13.24
C SER A 7 -21.48 0.79 12.41
N LEU A 8 -21.97 1.65 11.51
CA LEU A 8 -23.10 1.30 10.62
C LEU A 8 -22.75 0.14 9.68
N LYS A 9 -21.50 0.08 9.20
CA LYS A 9 -21.05 -1.06 8.38
C LYS A 9 -21.01 -2.36 9.17
N ILE A 10 -20.60 -2.31 10.44
CA ILE A 10 -20.62 -3.47 11.34
C ILE A 10 -22.07 -3.91 11.58
N GLU A 11 -22.97 -2.96 11.81
CA GLU A 11 -24.40 -3.26 11.98
C GLU A 11 -25.01 -3.94 10.74
N ILE A 12 -24.65 -3.47 9.54
CA ILE A 12 -25.05 -4.13 8.28
C ILE A 12 -24.53 -5.58 8.22
N LEU A 13 -23.27 -5.82 8.59
CA LEU A 13 -22.71 -7.19 8.65
C LEU A 13 -23.44 -8.06 9.67
N MET A 14 -23.78 -7.50 10.83
CA MET A 14 -24.59 -8.17 11.82
C MET A 14 -25.98 -8.51 11.28
N MET A 15 -26.61 -7.62 10.50
CA MET A 15 -27.91 -7.88 9.89
C MET A 15 -27.86 -9.01 8.83
N ILE A 16 -26.74 -9.16 8.12
CA ILE A 16 -26.51 -10.23 7.14
C ILE A 16 -26.39 -11.59 7.82
N ALA A 17 -25.61 -11.68 8.89
CA ALA A 17 -25.25 -12.93 9.56
C ALA A 17 -25.85 -13.05 10.98
N TYR A 18 -27.06 -12.53 11.18
CA TYR A 18 -27.68 -12.52 12.50
C TYR A 18 -28.16 -13.92 12.90
N GLY A 19 -27.40 -14.60 13.77
CA GLY A 19 -27.69 -15.98 14.19
C GLY A 19 -27.50 -16.99 13.06
N ASP A 20 -28.35 -18.03 13.00
CA ASP A 20 -28.28 -19.07 11.96
C ASP A 20 -28.91 -18.65 10.62
N ARG A 21 -29.42 -17.42 10.53
CA ARG A 21 -30.12 -16.92 9.33
C ARG A 21 -29.20 -16.02 8.53
N ALA A 22 -28.74 -16.52 7.38
CA ALA A 22 -28.15 -15.67 6.36
C ALA A 22 -29.26 -14.91 5.63
N ARG A 23 -29.34 -13.59 5.83
CA ARG A 23 -30.28 -12.73 5.10
C ARG A 23 -29.70 -12.34 3.74
N THR A 24 -30.57 -12.23 2.75
CA THR A 24 -30.19 -11.70 1.45
C THR A 24 -29.92 -10.20 1.53
N GLN A 25 -29.08 -9.66 0.64
CA GLN A 25 -28.72 -8.25 0.66
C GLN A 25 -29.96 -7.33 0.47
N CYS A 26 -30.97 -7.75 -0.30
CA CYS A 26 -32.23 -7.00 -0.46
C CYS A 26 -33.03 -6.91 0.85
N GLU A 27 -33.08 -7.99 1.63
CA GLU A 27 -33.75 -7.99 2.93
C GLU A 27 -33.02 -7.07 3.91
N VAL A 28 -31.68 -7.06 3.87
CA VAL A 28 -30.88 -6.17 4.71
C VAL A 28 -31.09 -4.70 4.32
N VAL A 29 -31.24 -4.38 3.03
CA VAL A 29 -31.61 -3.00 2.62
C VAL A 29 -32.95 -2.59 3.25
N ARG A 30 -33.97 -3.46 3.19
CA ARG A 30 -35.28 -3.18 3.80
C ARG A 30 -35.15 -2.98 5.30
N LEU A 31 -34.48 -3.93 5.98
CA LEU A 31 -34.31 -3.90 7.43
C LEU A 31 -33.55 -2.65 7.86
N PHE A 32 -32.48 -2.30 7.17
CA PHE A 32 -31.68 -1.11 7.48
C PHE A 32 -32.49 0.18 7.30
N ARG A 33 -33.36 0.23 6.28
CA ARG A 33 -34.27 1.38 6.07
C ARG A 33 -35.34 1.48 7.16
N GLU A 34 -35.81 0.34 7.65
CA GLU A 34 -36.78 0.27 8.76
C GLU A 34 -36.15 0.69 10.09
N THR A 35 -34.89 0.31 10.35
CA THR A 35 -34.17 0.67 11.59
C THR A 35 -33.58 2.07 11.58
N HIS A 36 -33.25 2.61 10.40
CA HIS A 36 -32.64 3.94 10.24
C HIS A 36 -33.42 4.80 9.23
N PRO A 37 -34.62 5.28 9.58
CA PRO A 37 -35.45 6.07 8.67
C PRO A 37 -34.85 7.45 8.34
N ASP A 38 -34.01 7.98 9.24
CA ASP A 38 -33.38 9.30 9.09
C ASP A 38 -32.13 9.27 8.19
N LEU A 39 -31.61 8.07 7.88
CA LEU A 39 -30.42 7.92 7.05
C LEU A 39 -30.79 7.85 5.56
N PRO A 40 -29.88 8.30 4.68
CA PRO A 40 -30.07 8.13 3.25
C PRO A 40 -30.27 6.65 2.88
N PRO A 41 -31.15 6.36 1.92
CA PRO A 41 -31.41 4.98 1.51
C PRO A 41 -30.13 4.33 0.97
N LEU A 42 -29.83 3.15 1.50
CA LEU A 42 -28.75 2.30 1.01
C LEU A 42 -29.20 1.54 -0.23
N ASN A 43 -28.25 1.35 -1.14
CA ASN A 43 -28.45 0.47 -2.28
C ASN A 43 -27.85 -0.91 -2.00
N GLN A 44 -28.42 -1.96 -2.61
CA GLN A 44 -27.95 -3.33 -2.45
C GLN A 44 -26.48 -3.49 -2.86
N GLY A 45 -26.04 -2.78 -3.90
CA GLY A 45 -24.63 -2.75 -4.31
C GLY A 45 -23.68 -2.20 -3.24
N THR A 46 -24.14 -1.31 -2.35
CA THR A 46 -23.33 -0.82 -1.22
C THR A 46 -23.15 -1.92 -0.17
N ILE A 47 -24.21 -2.68 0.13
CA ILE A 47 -24.14 -3.83 1.04
C ILE A 47 -23.22 -4.91 0.47
N SER A 48 -23.37 -5.23 -0.82
CA SER A 48 -22.48 -6.17 -1.51
C SER A 48 -21.00 -5.78 -1.40
N LYS A 49 -20.69 -4.49 -1.57
CA LYS A 49 -19.31 -4.00 -1.41
C LYS A 49 -18.80 -4.13 0.02
N ILE A 50 -19.64 -3.86 1.02
CA ILE A 50 -19.27 -3.99 2.44
C ILE A 50 -19.03 -5.46 2.78
N GLU A 51 -19.89 -6.36 2.32
CA GLU A 51 -19.74 -7.79 2.51
C GLU A 51 -18.47 -8.32 1.84
N ALA A 52 -18.23 -7.96 0.57
CA ALA A 52 -17.02 -8.33 -0.15
C ALA A 52 -15.77 -7.80 0.57
N GLN A 53 -15.79 -6.52 0.99
CA GLN A 53 -14.69 -5.91 1.74
C GLN A 53 -14.37 -6.72 3.01
N TYR A 54 -15.40 -7.14 3.75
CA TYR A 54 -15.23 -7.95 4.95
C TYR A 54 -14.71 -9.36 4.65
N ARG A 55 -15.25 -10.04 3.64
CA ARG A 55 -14.79 -11.39 3.24
C ARG A 55 -13.33 -11.40 2.77
N GLU A 56 -12.90 -10.35 2.07
CA GLU A 56 -11.55 -10.24 1.53
C GLU A 56 -10.51 -9.76 2.56
N MET A 57 -10.84 -8.72 3.35
CA MET A 57 -9.89 -8.09 4.26
C MET A 57 -10.07 -8.49 5.74
N GLY A 58 -11.18 -9.11 6.09
CA GLY A 58 -11.57 -9.39 7.49
C GLY A 58 -12.05 -8.16 8.27
N HIS A 59 -12.11 -6.98 7.64
CA HIS A 59 -12.54 -5.73 8.29
C HIS A 59 -13.20 -4.75 7.30
N VAL A 60 -14.00 -3.83 7.82
CA VAL A 60 -14.71 -2.79 7.03
C VAL A 60 -14.10 -1.39 7.13
N ARG A 61 -12.90 -1.31 7.74
CA ARG A 61 -12.17 -0.04 7.91
C ARG A 61 -11.86 0.61 6.57
N LYS A 62 -11.89 1.94 6.53
CA LYS A 62 -11.49 2.66 5.31
C LYS A 62 -9.99 2.43 5.07
N VAL A 63 -9.66 1.76 3.98
CA VAL A 63 -8.27 1.67 3.52
C VAL A 63 -7.87 3.06 3.04
N PRO A 64 -6.81 3.67 3.61
CA PRO A 64 -6.33 4.94 3.09
C PRO A 64 -5.92 4.73 1.63
N SER A 65 -6.51 5.52 0.73
CA SER A 65 -6.16 5.48 -0.68
C SER A 65 -4.68 5.78 -0.82
N LYS A 66 -3.88 4.77 -1.22
CA LYS A 66 -2.47 4.95 -1.51
C LYS A 66 -2.38 5.72 -2.83
N ARG A 67 -2.48 7.05 -2.77
CA ARG A 67 -1.94 7.88 -3.84
C ARG A 67 -0.44 7.62 -3.85
N GLN A 68 0.03 6.85 -4.83
CA GLN A 68 1.46 6.83 -5.13
C GLN A 68 1.82 8.25 -5.55
N ALA A 69 2.67 8.90 -4.77
CA ALA A 69 3.29 10.15 -5.23
C ALA A 69 4.08 9.79 -6.48
N VAL A 70 3.67 10.35 -7.61
CA VAL A 70 4.41 10.21 -8.87
C VAL A 70 5.66 11.04 -8.69
N VAL A 71 6.82 10.38 -8.57
CA VAL A 71 8.12 11.06 -8.56
C VAL A 71 8.48 11.31 -10.01
N ASP A 72 8.73 12.57 -10.33
CA ASP A 72 9.10 13.02 -11.67
C ASP A 72 10.45 12.45 -12.11
N ASP A 73 10.61 12.19 -13.42
CA ASP A 73 11.79 11.51 -13.95
C ASP A 73 13.06 12.36 -13.84
N ASP A 74 12.95 13.70 -13.89
CA ASP A 74 14.09 14.58 -13.66
C ASP A 74 14.59 14.48 -12.22
N THR A 75 13.69 14.21 -11.28
CA THR A 75 14.03 14.02 -9.86
C THR A 75 14.78 12.71 -9.66
N LYS A 76 14.36 11.64 -10.35
CA LYS A 76 15.08 10.35 -10.33
C LYS A 76 16.46 10.50 -10.94
N LEU A 77 16.60 11.19 -12.07
CA LEU A 77 17.87 11.40 -12.74
C LEU A 77 18.86 12.19 -11.87
N ASN A 78 18.39 13.29 -11.26
CA ASN A 78 19.22 14.10 -10.37
C ASN A 78 19.72 13.33 -9.13
N LEU A 79 18.93 12.39 -8.61
CA LEU A 79 19.35 11.55 -7.49
C LEU A 79 20.39 10.50 -7.92
N LEU A 80 20.25 9.93 -9.11
CA LEU A 80 21.21 8.96 -9.66
C LEU A 80 22.57 9.63 -9.93
N LEU A 81 22.58 10.83 -10.50
CA LEU A 81 23.81 11.60 -10.72
C LEU A 81 24.52 11.93 -9.39
N ALA A 82 23.76 12.34 -8.38
CA ALA A 82 24.33 12.65 -7.07
C ALA A 82 24.93 11.42 -6.35
N LEU A 83 24.37 10.22 -6.58
CA LEU A 83 24.93 8.97 -6.09
C LEU A 83 26.20 8.56 -6.82
N GLU A 84 26.28 8.83 -8.12
CA GLU A 84 27.49 8.60 -8.92
C GLU A 84 28.63 9.52 -8.48
N GLU A 85 28.34 10.80 -8.23
CA GLU A 85 29.33 11.78 -7.76
C GLU A 85 29.86 11.46 -6.36
N ASN A 86 29.04 10.91 -5.46
CA ASN A 86 29.42 10.62 -4.08
C ASN A 86 28.83 9.28 -3.60
N PRO A 87 29.48 8.14 -3.93
CA PRO A 87 28.94 6.81 -3.64
C PRO A 87 28.96 6.44 -2.14
N ILE A 88 29.70 7.20 -1.33
CA ILE A 88 29.79 7.00 0.14
C ILE A 88 28.61 7.68 0.84
N THR A 89 28.00 8.69 0.22
CA THR A 89 26.86 9.38 0.79
C THR A 89 25.63 8.50 0.61
N PRO A 90 25.00 8.04 1.69
CA PRO A 90 23.82 7.19 1.57
C PRO A 90 22.73 7.98 0.85
N ALA A 91 22.01 7.33 -0.07
CA ALA A 91 20.91 7.93 -0.85
C ALA A 91 19.89 8.67 0.03
N ARG A 92 19.74 8.21 1.27
CA ARG A 92 18.91 8.81 2.32
C ARG A 92 19.37 10.21 2.71
N GLN A 93 20.67 10.42 2.84
CA GLN A 93 21.27 11.70 3.19
C GLN A 93 21.28 12.66 2.00
N LEU A 94 21.53 12.17 0.77
CA LEU A 94 21.36 12.96 -0.46
C LEU A 94 19.90 13.39 -0.69
N ALA A 95 18.96 12.51 -0.34
CA ALA A 95 17.54 12.83 -0.33
C ALA A 95 17.23 13.92 0.71
N CYS A 96 17.77 13.82 1.93
CA CYS A 96 17.54 14.80 3.00
C CYS A 96 18.22 16.16 2.76
N ASP A 97 19.42 16.19 2.16
CA ASP A 97 20.23 17.40 2.00
C ASP A 97 19.80 18.29 0.81
N ARG A 98 19.01 17.75 -0.12
CA ARG A 98 18.34 18.55 -1.16
C ARG A 98 16.89 18.85 -0.71
N PRO A 99 16.33 20.04 -1.02
CA PRO A 99 14.99 20.45 -0.57
C PRO A 99 13.83 19.65 -1.19
N PHE A 100 14.11 18.50 -1.81
CA PHE A 100 13.19 17.76 -2.69
C PHE A 100 12.53 16.53 -2.04
N PHE A 101 12.85 16.17 -0.78
CA PHE A 101 12.29 14.96 -0.16
C PHE A 101 11.32 15.16 1.01
N PHE A 102 10.92 16.38 1.32
CA PHE A 102 10.02 16.63 2.44
C PHE A 102 8.77 17.39 2.03
N ASP A 103 7.93 16.75 1.22
CA ASP A 103 6.50 16.94 1.36
C ASP A 103 6.00 15.88 2.35
N ASP A 104 5.82 16.29 3.63
CA ASP A 104 5.11 15.75 4.83
C ASP A 104 4.42 14.35 4.81
N THR A 105 4.83 13.44 3.94
CA THR A 105 4.10 12.21 3.58
C THR A 105 4.99 10.98 3.59
N LEU A 106 6.27 11.14 3.96
CA LEU A 106 7.22 10.04 4.12
C LEU A 106 7.15 9.51 5.55
N ASN A 107 6.38 8.43 5.74
CA ASN A 107 6.41 7.67 7.00
C ASN A 107 7.34 6.46 6.89
N GLY A 108 7.77 5.93 8.04
CA GLY A 108 8.74 4.84 8.12
C GLY A 108 8.35 3.60 7.30
N ALA A 109 7.06 3.33 7.13
CA ALA A 109 6.58 2.20 6.33
C ALA A 109 6.85 2.39 4.82
N ARG A 110 6.67 3.60 4.28
CA ARG A 110 6.98 3.89 2.86
C ARG A 110 8.48 3.81 2.60
N TYR A 111 9.25 4.31 3.53
CA TYR A 111 10.70 4.28 3.46
C TYR A 111 11.27 2.86 3.53
N LEU A 112 10.71 2.01 4.40
CA LEU A 112 11.07 0.60 4.48
C LEU A 112 10.71 -0.15 3.19
N ARG A 113 9.56 0.15 2.59
CA ARG A 113 9.14 -0.43 1.31
C ARG A 113 10.08 -0.04 0.17
N LEU A 114 10.49 1.22 0.10
CA LEU A 114 11.46 1.71 -0.88
C LEU A 114 12.80 0.99 -0.75
N LEU A 115 13.29 0.83 0.48
CA LEU A 115 14.50 0.05 0.72
C LEU A 115 14.37 -1.40 0.25
N GLN A 116 13.30 -2.09 0.65
CA GLN A 116 13.18 -3.54 0.45
C GLN A 116 12.92 -3.92 -1.00
N HIS A 117 12.13 -3.13 -1.72
CA HIS A 117 11.66 -3.52 -3.05
C HIS A 117 12.34 -2.79 -4.20
N GLU A 118 12.97 -1.65 -3.95
CA GLU A 118 13.61 -0.87 -5.00
C GLU A 118 15.12 -0.79 -4.79
N LEU A 119 15.58 -0.43 -3.60
CA LEU A 119 17.01 -0.25 -3.36
C LEU A 119 17.79 -1.57 -3.19
N MET A 120 17.33 -2.45 -2.29
CA MET A 120 18.03 -3.70 -1.95
C MET A 120 18.21 -4.66 -3.14
N PRO A 121 17.21 -4.86 -4.02
CA PRO A 121 17.39 -5.74 -5.18
C PRO A 121 18.44 -5.22 -6.17
N VAL A 122 18.48 -3.89 -6.37
CA VAL A 122 19.45 -3.23 -7.25
C VAL A 122 20.86 -3.35 -6.65
N LEU A 123 21.01 -3.13 -5.34
CA LEU A 123 22.29 -3.30 -4.64
C LEU A 123 22.75 -4.76 -4.65
N CYS A 124 21.85 -5.73 -4.46
CA CYS A 124 22.17 -7.16 -4.58
C CYS A 124 22.65 -7.54 -5.99
N HIS A 125 22.16 -6.85 -7.02
CA HIS A 125 22.61 -7.09 -8.39
C HIS A 125 23.96 -6.43 -8.68
N LEU A 126 24.17 -5.19 -8.20
CA LEU A 126 25.41 -4.44 -8.35
C LEU A 126 26.58 -5.04 -7.56
N PHE A 127 26.31 -5.55 -6.36
CA PHE A 127 27.30 -6.13 -5.45
C PHE A 127 27.21 -7.66 -5.35
N ALA A 128 26.57 -8.31 -6.31
CA ALA A 128 26.61 -9.77 -6.40
C ALA A 128 28.08 -10.22 -6.41
N PRO A 129 28.47 -11.21 -5.58
CA PRO A 129 29.86 -11.66 -5.52
C PRO A 129 30.28 -12.11 -6.91
N ALA A 130 31.29 -11.44 -7.47
CA ALA A 130 31.89 -11.82 -8.74
C ALA A 130 32.20 -13.32 -8.69
N LYS A 131 31.66 -14.09 -9.66
CA LYS A 131 32.05 -15.49 -9.84
C LYS A 131 33.57 -15.53 -9.82
N LYS A 132 34.16 -16.22 -8.84
CA LYS A 132 35.61 -16.37 -8.68
C LYS A 132 36.19 -16.75 -10.05
N LYS A 133 36.92 -15.84 -10.69
CA LYS A 133 37.77 -16.22 -11.83
C LYS A 133 38.84 -17.16 -11.26
N PRO A 134 39.09 -18.32 -11.90
CA PRO A 134 40.19 -19.18 -11.46
C PRO A 134 41.50 -18.39 -11.52
N PRO A 135 42.42 -18.61 -10.56
CA PRO A 135 43.64 -17.84 -10.47
C PRO A 135 44.59 -18.30 -11.58
N TRP A 136 44.69 -17.46 -12.63
CA TRP A 136 45.71 -17.42 -13.67
C TRP A 136 45.61 -18.42 -14.85
N PRO A 137 45.82 -17.96 -16.10
CA PRO A 137 46.01 -18.83 -17.24
C PRO A 137 47.49 -19.22 -17.36
N GLY A 138 47.78 -20.52 -17.28
CA GLY A 138 49.04 -21.09 -17.76
C GLY A 138 50.04 -21.50 -16.68
N VAL A 139 49.94 -22.76 -16.26
CA VAL A 139 51.12 -23.55 -15.88
C VAL A 139 51.06 -24.81 -16.73
N LYS A 140 52.00 -24.92 -17.68
CA LYS A 140 52.24 -26.15 -18.45
C LYS A 140 53.02 -27.10 -17.55
N GLY A 141 52.52 -28.35 -17.43
CA GLY A 141 53.33 -29.49 -17.02
C GLY A 141 54.16 -30.04 -18.18
#